data_AF-A0A917ZG14-F1
#
_entry.id   AF-A0A917ZG14-F1
#
_cell.length_a   1.000
_cell.length_b   1.000
_cell.length_c   1.000
_cell.angle_alpha   90.00
_cell.angle_beta   90.00
_cell.angle_gamma   90.00
#
_symmetry.space_group_name_H-M   'P 1'
#
loop_
_entity.id
_entity.type
_entity.pdbx_description
1 polymer ?
#
loop_
_entity_poly.entity_id
_entity_poly.type
_entity_poly.pdbx_seq_one_letter_code
_entity_poly.pdbx_strand_id
1 'polypeptide(L)'
;MGYELRVVREAPIAFPDLAKAISPAGFELRETHEIVARHGGGTHAVGRWQGQLIGEPGSDWQVAQLVRLATLLSARLVGEDGEIYALRDGVLEVLADGTAMEMGKFDEIIEAGPAEWRP
;
A
#
# COMPACT_ATOMS: atom_id res chain seq x y z
N MET A 1 18.26 1.19 1.37
CA MET A 1 17.86 0.01 0.59
C MET A 1 16.36 0.15 0.44
N GLY A 2 15.84 0.35 -0.77
CA GLY A 2 14.40 0.47 -0.98
C GLY A 2 13.81 -0.93 -0.93
N TYR A 3 12.78 -1.11 -0.12
CA TYR A 3 12.04 -2.36 -0.01
C TYR A 3 10.82 -2.25 -0.91
N GLU A 4 10.62 -3.19 -1.83
CA GLU A 4 9.54 -3.14 -2.82
C GLU A 4 8.33 -3.98 -2.41
N LEU A 5 7.13 -3.40 -2.52
CA LEU A 5 5.86 -4.10 -2.35
C LEU A 5 5.07 -4.10 -3.65
N ARG A 6 4.51 -5.26 -4.00
CA ARG A 6 3.75 -5.48 -5.24
C ARG A 6 2.31 -5.83 -4.92
N VAL A 7 1.37 -5.19 -5.59
CA VAL A 7 -0.04 -5.55 -5.52
C VAL A 7 -0.35 -6.59 -6.58
N VAL A 8 -0.52 -7.84 -6.14
CA VAL A 8 -0.68 -9.03 -6.98
C VAL A 8 -2.15 -9.45 -7.02
N ARG A 9 -2.66 -9.73 -8.23
CA ARG A 9 -4.02 -10.24 -8.48
C ARG A 9 -3.95 -11.47 -9.37
N GLU A 10 -4.92 -12.37 -9.19
CA GLU A 10 -5.11 -13.52 -10.09
C GLU A 10 -5.50 -13.07 -11.50
N ALA A 11 -6.34 -12.04 -11.61
CA ALA A 11 -6.68 -11.40 -12.88
C ALA A 11 -6.01 -10.01 -12.96
N PRO A 12 -5.24 -9.72 -14.04
CA PRO A 12 -4.60 -8.43 -14.21
C PRO A 12 -5.65 -7.32 -14.28
N ILE A 13 -5.35 -6.19 -13.63
CA ILE A 13 -6.20 -5.00 -13.68
C ILE A 13 -5.75 -4.09 -14.83
N ALA A 14 -6.70 -3.58 -15.62
CA ALA A 14 -6.38 -2.57 -16.61
C ALA A 14 -6.23 -1.20 -15.93
N PHE A 15 -5.35 -0.36 -16.47
CA PHE A 15 -5.11 0.99 -15.94
C PHE A 15 -6.37 1.85 -15.75
N PRO A 16 -7.37 1.84 -16.66
CA PRO A 16 -8.61 2.60 -16.45
C PRO A 16 -9.43 2.13 -15.25
N ASP A 17 -9.41 0.84 -14.95
CA ASP A 17 -10.13 0.26 -13.81
C ASP A 17 -9.44 0.59 -12.49
N LEU A 18 -8.10 0.63 -12.49
CA LEU A 18 -7.32 1.15 -11.35
C LEU A 18 -7.72 2.60 -11.05
N ALA A 19 -7.69 3.49 -12.04
CA ALA A 19 -7.99 4.90 -11.86
C ALA A 19 -9.41 5.12 -11.27
N LYS A 20 -10.39 4.36 -11.77
CA LYS A 20 -11.77 4.38 -11.25
C LYS A 20 -11.88 3.88 -9.81
N ALA A 21 -11.11 2.86 -9.44
CA ALA A 21 -11.16 2.26 -8.12
C ALA A 21 -10.53 3.12 -7.03
N ILE A 22 -9.42 3.81 -7.33
CA ILE A 22 -8.63 4.51 -6.30
C ILE A 22 -9.11 5.93 -5.99
N SER A 23 -9.75 6.60 -6.96
CA SER A 23 -10.25 7.97 -6.79
C SER A 23 -11.27 8.14 -5.65
N PRO A 24 -12.32 7.29 -5.50
CA PRO A 24 -13.25 7.41 -4.37
C PRO A 24 -12.61 7.08 -3.02
N ALA A 25 -11.47 6.40 -3.01
CA ALA A 25 -10.72 6.10 -1.79
C ALA A 25 -9.80 7.26 -1.34
N GLY A 26 -9.81 8.40 -2.04
CA GLY A 26 -9.02 9.57 -1.69
C GLY A 26 -7.56 9.49 -2.13
N PHE A 27 -7.23 8.57 -3.03
CA PHE A 27 -5.95 8.55 -3.73
C PHE A 27 -6.03 9.40 -5.00
N GLU A 28 -4.91 10.02 -5.35
CA GLU A 28 -4.76 10.74 -6.61
C GLU A 28 -3.79 9.98 -7.52
N LEU A 29 -4.14 9.89 -8.80
CA LEU A 29 -3.28 9.35 -9.84
C LEU A 29 -2.66 10.50 -10.63
N ARG A 30 -1.32 10.58 -10.62
CA ARG A 30 -0.54 11.55 -11.38
C ARG A 30 -0.38 11.09 -12.83
N GLU A 31 -0.10 12.04 -13.72
CA GLU A 31 0.19 11.77 -15.13
C GLU A 31 1.43 10.87 -15.31
N THR A 32 2.36 10.89 -14.35
CA THR A 32 3.53 10.01 -14.27
C THR A 32 3.20 8.56 -13.87
N HIS A 33 1.90 8.24 -13.73
CA HIS A 33 1.37 6.99 -13.18
C HIS A 33 1.68 6.75 -11.70
N GLU A 34 2.12 7.78 -10.99
CA GLU A 34 2.31 7.75 -9.55
C GLU A 34 0.97 7.87 -8.82
N ILE A 35 0.80 7.07 -7.77
CA ILE A 35 -0.35 7.10 -6.87
C ILE A 35 0.09 7.73 -5.57
N VAL A 36 -0.64 8.77 -5.18
CA VAL A 36 -0.34 9.57 -4.00
C VAL A 36 -1.54 9.64 -3.07
N ALA A 37 -1.27 9.83 -1.78
CA ALA A 37 -2.28 10.06 -0.76
C ALA A 37 -1.98 11.36 0.01
N ARG A 38 -3.04 12.04 0.47
CA ARG A 38 -2.92 13.27 1.26
C ARG A 38 -2.88 12.95 2.75
N HIS A 39 -1.95 13.59 3.46
CA HIS A 39 -1.89 13.58 4.93
C HIS A 39 -1.22 14.87 5.42
N GLY A 40 -1.76 15.46 6.49
CA GLY A 40 -1.14 16.62 7.15
C GLY A 40 -1.00 17.85 6.27
N GLY A 41 -1.86 18.02 5.26
CA GLY A 41 -1.77 19.09 4.26
C GLY A 41 -0.74 18.84 3.16
N GLY A 42 0.05 17.76 3.24
CA GLY A 42 0.99 17.32 2.22
C GLY A 42 0.42 16.21 1.32
N THR A 43 1.11 15.96 0.21
CA THR A 43 0.86 14.81 -0.67
C THR A 43 2.07 13.90 -0.66
N HIS A 44 1.84 12.60 -0.45
CA HIS A 44 2.89 11.62 -0.24
C HIS A 44 2.76 10.49 -1.27
N ALA A 45 3.88 10.10 -1.87
CA ALA A 45 3.92 8.98 -2.79
C ALA A 45 3.65 7.67 -2.04
N VAL A 46 2.75 6.86 -2.58
CA VAL A 46 2.37 5.55 -2.04
C VAL A 46 2.84 4.44 -2.95
N GLY A 47 2.68 4.62 -4.25
CA GLY A 47 3.14 3.66 -5.24
C GLY A 47 3.07 4.21 -6.65
N ARG A 48 3.35 3.35 -7.62
CA ARG A 48 3.36 3.67 -9.05
C ARG A 48 2.80 2.52 -9.85
N TRP A 49 2.09 2.86 -10.91
CA TRP A 49 1.63 1.89 -11.90
C TRP A 49 2.68 1.67 -13.00
N GLN A 50 3.10 0.42 -13.17
CA GLN A 50 4.04 -0.05 -14.20
C GLN A 50 3.58 -1.40 -14.78
N GLY A 51 2.32 -1.47 -15.23
CA GLY A 51 1.67 -2.73 -15.62
C GLY A 51 1.15 -3.55 -14.43
N GLN A 52 1.69 -3.27 -13.24
CA GLN A 52 1.16 -3.63 -11.93
C GLN A 52 1.39 -2.45 -10.97
N LEU A 53 0.73 -2.46 -9.81
CA LEU A 53 0.94 -1.45 -8.77
C LEU A 53 2.10 -1.88 -7.87
N ILE A 54 3.14 -1.05 -7.82
CA ILE A 54 4.38 -1.24 -7.07
C ILE A 54 4.54 -0.08 -6.09
N GLY A 55 4.97 -0.33 -4.86
CA GLY A 55 5.32 0.70 -3.89
C GLY A 55 6.68 0.46 -3.27
N GLU A 56 7.37 1.54 -2.91
CA GLU A 56 8.65 1.52 -2.21
C GLU A 56 8.46 2.21 -0.85
N PRO A 57 7.79 1.57 0.12
CA PRO A 57 7.51 2.19 1.41
C PRO A 57 8.79 2.46 2.22
N GLY A 58 8.91 3.67 2.75
CA GLY A 58 9.87 4.07 3.77
C GLY A 58 9.24 4.27 5.16
N SER A 59 7.96 3.90 5.33
CA SER A 59 7.21 4.04 6.57
C SER A 59 6.05 3.04 6.65
N ASP A 60 5.62 2.72 7.87
CA ASP A 60 4.43 1.89 8.12
C ASP A 60 3.17 2.51 7.51
N TRP A 61 3.11 3.85 7.45
CA TRP A 61 2.02 4.57 6.80
C TRP A 61 1.92 4.25 5.32
N GLN A 62 3.06 4.21 4.59
CA GLN A 62 3.05 3.85 3.18
C GLN A 62 2.66 2.38 2.99
N VAL A 63 3.11 1.47 3.87
CA VAL A 63 2.67 0.06 3.87
C VAL A 63 1.15 -0.03 4.08
N ALA A 64 0.61 0.69 5.06
CA ALA A 64 -0.83 0.72 5.33
C ALA A 64 -1.62 1.24 4.11
N GLN A 65 -1.16 2.31 3.45
CA GLN A 65 -1.81 2.82 2.24
C GLN A 65 -1.78 1.79 1.09
N LEU A 66 -0.68 1.06 0.92
CA LEU A 66 -0.57 -0.01 -0.07
C LEU A 66 -1.48 -1.20 0.27
N VAL A 67 -1.62 -1.57 1.55
CA VAL A 67 -2.59 -2.60 1.97
C VAL A 67 -4.00 -2.16 1.67
N ARG A 68 -4.34 -0.90 1.97
CA ARG A 68 -5.64 -0.33 1.63
C ARG A 68 -5.91 -0.40 0.12
N LEU A 69 -4.93 -0.03 -0.70
CA LEU A 69 -5.02 -0.16 -2.17
C LEU A 69 -5.22 -1.63 -2.58
N ALA A 70 -4.45 -2.56 -2.03
CA ALA A 70 -4.59 -3.98 -2.34
C ALA A 70 -5.99 -4.50 -1.98
N THR A 71 -6.51 -4.17 -0.78
CA THR A 71 -7.86 -4.54 -0.35
C THR A 71 -8.94 -3.97 -1.28
N LEU A 72 -8.84 -2.69 -1.63
CA LEU A 72 -9.78 -2.04 -2.57
C LEU A 72 -9.81 -2.72 -3.93
N LEU A 73 -8.66 -3.21 -4.39
CA LEU A 73 -8.51 -3.88 -5.68
C LEU A 73 -8.80 -5.39 -5.60
N SER A 74 -9.21 -5.92 -4.45
CA SER A 74 -9.35 -7.37 -4.22
C SER A 74 -8.06 -8.12 -4.61
N ALA A 75 -6.94 -7.59 -4.14
CA ALA A 75 -5.58 -8.01 -4.44
C ALA A 75 -4.82 -8.36 -3.16
N ARG A 76 -3.63 -8.94 -3.30
CA ARG A 76 -2.70 -9.20 -2.20
C ARG A 76 -1.52 -8.24 -2.30
N LEU A 77 -1.06 -7.72 -1.17
CA LEU A 77 0.21 -6.98 -1.12
C LEU A 77 1.32 -7.96 -0.75
N VAL A 78 2.33 -8.07 -1.61
CA VAL A 78 3.40 -9.06 -1.50
C VAL A 78 4.75 -8.35 -1.50
N GLY A 79 5.61 -8.69 -0.55
CA GLY A 79 6.98 -8.22 -0.46
C GLY A 79 7.94 -8.91 -1.41
N GLU A 80 9.16 -8.38 -1.51
CA GLU A 80 10.24 -8.98 -2.31
C GLU A 80 10.60 -10.39 -1.83
N ASP A 81 10.53 -10.64 -0.53
CA ASP A 81 10.84 -11.93 0.09
C ASP A 81 9.62 -12.87 0.17
N GLY A 82 8.51 -12.47 -0.45
CA GLY A 82 7.27 -13.26 -0.51
C GLY A 82 6.37 -13.11 0.72
N GLU A 83 6.70 -12.19 1.63
CA GLU A 83 5.82 -11.87 2.75
C GLU A 83 4.51 -11.23 2.27
N ILE A 84 3.43 -11.45 3.01
CA ILE A 84 2.10 -10.96 2.64
C ILE A 84 1.63 -9.97 3.70
N TYR A 85 1.28 -8.76 3.24
CA TYR A 85 0.72 -7.74 4.12
C TYR A 85 -0.80 -7.72 3.97
N ALA A 86 -1.49 -7.75 5.10
CA ALA A 86 -2.95 -7.80 5.14
C ALA A 86 -3.50 -6.98 6.29
N LEU A 87 -4.74 -6.54 6.12
CA LEU A 87 -5.54 -5.95 7.19
C LEU A 87 -6.48 -7.01 7.75
N ARG A 88 -6.33 -7.36 9.03
CA ARG A 88 -7.19 -8.32 9.73
C ARG A 88 -7.67 -7.72 11.05
N ASP A 89 -8.98 -7.69 11.23
CA ASP A 89 -9.61 -7.14 12.45
C ASP A 89 -9.12 -5.71 12.82
N GLY A 90 -8.83 -4.89 11.82
CA GLY A 90 -8.32 -3.52 11.99
C GLY A 90 -6.82 -3.43 12.32
N VAL A 91 -6.11 -4.55 12.35
CA VAL A 91 -4.67 -4.65 12.58
C VAL A 91 -3.96 -4.90 11.25
N LEU A 92 -2.92 -4.12 10.99
CA LEU A 92 -1.99 -4.37 9.89
C LEU A 92 -1.03 -5.48 10.32
N GLU A 93 -1.01 -6.56 9.55
CA GLU A 93 -0.17 -7.73 9.81
C GLU A 93 0.71 -8.03 8.60
N VAL A 94 1.90 -8.56 8.88
CA VAL A 94 2.77 -9.18 7.88
C VAL A 94 2.86 -10.67 8.15
N LEU A 95 2.65 -11.48 7.11
CA LEU A 95 2.79 -12.92 7.15
C LEU A 95 4.09 -13.31 6.45
N ALA A 96 5.05 -13.81 7.23
CA ALA A 96 6.34 -14.31 6.76
C ALA A 96 6.61 -15.68 7.40
N ASP A 97 7.11 -16.64 6.62
CA ASP A 97 7.46 -17.99 7.10
C ASP A 97 6.36 -18.69 7.91
N GLY A 98 5.09 -18.51 7.51
CA GLY A 98 3.93 -19.09 8.19
C GLY A 98 3.57 -18.44 9.54
N THR A 99 4.26 -17.37 9.92
CA THR A 99 4.00 -16.59 11.13
C THR A 99 3.39 -15.24 10.77
N ALA A 100 2.33 -14.86 11.48
CA ALA A 100 1.74 -13.52 11.39
C ALA A 100 2.36 -12.63 12.48
N MET A 101 2.90 -11.49 12.09
CA MET A 101 3.40 -10.46 13.00
C MET A 101 2.54 -9.21 12.85
N GLU A 102 2.07 -8.69 13.99
CA GLU A 102 1.31 -7.45 14.06
C GLU A 102 2.25 -6.24 13.92
N MET A 103 1.98 -5.38 12.94
CA MET A 103 2.70 -4.11 12.77
C MET A 103 2.06 -2.99 13.62
N GLY A 104 0.74 -3.04 13.79
CA GLY A 104 -0.02 -2.07 14.59
C GLY A 104 -1.46 -1.91 14.09
N LYS A 105 -2.27 -1.11 14.78
CA LYS A 105 -3.63 -0.82 14.33
C LYS A 105 -3.60 0.10 13.11
N PHE A 106 -4.40 -0.26 12.12
CA PHE A 106 -4.46 0.45 10.86
C PHE A 106 -4.84 1.93 11.02
N ASP A 107 -5.89 2.23 11.79
CA ASP A 107 -6.33 3.62 12.00
C ASP A 107 -5.28 4.45 12.74
N GLU A 108 -4.58 3.86 13.72
CA GLU A 108 -3.49 4.53 14.45
C GLU A 108 -2.32 4.85 13.52
N ILE A 109 -1.94 3.90 12.64
CA ILE A 109 -0.89 4.10 11.64
C ILE A 109 -1.30 5.20 10.63
N ILE A 110 -2.53 5.16 10.12
CA ILE A 110 -3.03 6.14 9.15
C ILE A 110 -3.08 7.54 9.77
N GLU A 111 -3.50 7.66 11.03
CA GLU A 111 -3.55 8.92 11.77
C GLU A 111 -2.14 9.48 12.02
N ALA A 112 -1.19 8.63 12.43
CA ALA A 112 0.20 9.03 12.70
C ALA A 112 0.90 9.65 11.48
N GLY A 113 0.51 9.23 10.27
CA GLY A 113 1.05 9.79 9.03
C GLY A 113 2.41 9.21 8.63
N PRO A 114 3.04 9.74 7.58
CA PRO A 114 4.31 9.27 7.06
C PRO A 114 5.45 9.64 8.02
N ALA A 115 5.65 8.81 9.04
CA ALA A 115 6.82 8.81 9.89
C ALA A 115 7.84 7.83 9.27
N GLU A 116 8.89 8.37 8.66
CA GLU A 116 9.97 7.55 8.09
C GLU A 116 10.57 6.63 9.15
N TRP A 117 10.85 5.39 8.76
CA TRP A 117 11.69 4.51 9.56
C TRP A 117 13.07 5.16 9.69
N ARG A 118 13.42 5.57 10.92
CA ARG A 118 14.76 6.07 11.20
C ARG A 118 15.68 4.87 11.43
N PRO A 119 16.83 4.79 10.73
CA PRO A 119 17.84 3.77 11.00
C PRO A 119 18.45 3.91 12.41
#